data_AF-A0A5R9Q6S6-F1
#
_entry.id   AF-A0A5R9Q6S6-F1
#
_cell.length_a   1.000
_cell.length_b   1.000
_cell.length_c   1.000
_cell.angle_alpha   90.00
_cell.angle_beta   90.00
_cell.angle_gamma   90.00
#
_symmetry.space_group_name_H-M   'P 1'
#
loop_
_entity.id
_entity.type
_entity.pdbx_description
1 polymer ?
#
loop_
_entity_poly.entity_id
_entity_poly.type
_entity_poly.pdbx_seq_one_letter_code
_entity_poly.pdbx_strand_id
1 'polypeptide(L)'
;MKFSLFSFTFLLITLASTSGCNSTLGLKKQQTNRAPHWFIKPVHNQIIGFIGAAAKYDSLGRINISGSRKAALVKLQSHHQFALTEIDAKQLANTAKLLLPSGNTVRFMPEFFYQGVIYSYATLEQDAFALSQQQTLTNLSMCQFKQCNPTWLCDEQANTITGVSFYTSSPHQQLSMAQQNANLIANLLSNSQVRATEFISQSSDSNSNRHTVSFNQQSDVKAKVDQHHGMILNELCEYHGTLIGNFVLPINSIELEENWQSQAIYQDRSLIQGSFGHDGAISSDFLLSTAIELAIKDALIELAKIKGIAIENNSSLSFSDGFYFLSKSKMTVNEQVSGQLLDIKISYKKENPIVNVWVLEANKQL
;
A
#
# COMPACT_ATOMS: atom_id res chain seq x y z
N MET A 1 36.85 63.67 58.05
CA MET A 1 36.12 62.91 59.10
C MET A 1 35.28 61.86 58.38
N LYS A 2 35.68 60.58 58.45
CA LYS A 2 35.03 59.51 59.26
C LYS A 2 33.64 59.16 58.68
N PHE A 3 33.27 57.96 58.24
CA PHE A 3 33.74 56.56 58.32
C PHE A 3 33.12 55.82 57.10
N SER A 4 33.87 55.05 56.30
CA SER A 4 33.80 53.58 56.16
C SER A 4 32.52 52.89 56.69
N LEU A 5 31.92 51.87 56.05
CA LEU A 5 32.46 50.53 55.79
C LEU A 5 31.33 49.64 55.17
N PHE A 6 31.75 48.46 54.67
CA PHE A 6 30.97 47.26 54.29
C PHE A 6 30.24 47.27 52.94
N SER A 7 30.31 46.25 52.07
CA SER A 7 31.09 45.01 52.02
C SER A 7 30.81 44.34 50.65
N PHE A 8 31.77 43.51 50.19
CA PHE A 8 31.61 42.20 49.51
C PHE A 8 30.31 41.94 48.69
N THR A 9 30.29 41.45 47.45
CA THR A 9 31.13 40.44 46.80
C THR A 9 30.80 40.32 45.31
N PHE A 10 31.77 39.86 44.53
CA PHE A 10 31.73 39.29 43.18
C PHE A 10 30.47 38.48 42.83
N LEU A 11 29.91 38.67 41.62
CA LEU A 11 29.36 37.57 40.82
C LEU A 11 29.46 37.87 39.31
N LEU A 12 30.17 37.00 38.60
CA LEU A 12 30.20 36.87 37.14
C LEU A 12 28.78 36.64 36.59
N ILE A 13 28.40 37.36 35.53
CA ILE A 13 27.33 36.93 34.63
C ILE A 13 27.88 36.92 33.21
N THR A 14 28.19 35.72 32.74
CA THR A 14 28.45 35.39 31.34
C THR A 14 27.14 35.48 30.54
N LEU A 15 27.09 36.40 29.58
CA LEU A 15 26.07 36.41 28.53
C LEU A 15 26.36 35.29 27.53
N ALA A 16 25.57 34.21 27.60
CA ALA A 16 25.43 33.22 26.53
C ALA A 16 23.96 33.18 26.12
N SER A 17 23.59 34.05 25.17
CA SER A 17 22.30 34.00 24.48
C SER A 17 22.42 33.07 23.27
N THR A 18 22.29 31.76 23.50
CA THR A 18 22.07 30.77 22.46
C THR A 18 20.58 30.67 22.13
N SER A 19 20.26 31.02 20.88
CA SER A 19 19.21 30.44 20.03
C SER A 19 18.18 29.55 20.73
N GLY A 20 17.02 30.13 21.07
CA GLY A 20 15.81 29.39 21.36
C GLY A 20 15.22 28.82 20.07
N CYS A 21 15.48 27.53 19.80
CA CYS A 21 14.59 26.74 18.96
C CYS A 21 13.24 26.64 19.66
N ASN A 22 12.20 27.22 19.04
CA ASN A 22 10.81 26.93 19.38
C ASN A 22 10.56 25.45 19.07
N SER A 23 10.70 24.59 20.07
CA SER A 23 10.04 23.30 20.09
C SER A 23 8.54 23.58 20.09
N THR A 24 7.90 23.42 18.93
CA THR A 24 6.44 23.34 18.86
C THR A 24 6.02 22.20 19.77
N LEU A 25 5.44 22.57 20.91
CA LEU A 25 4.80 21.67 21.84
C LEU A 25 3.92 20.70 21.05
N GLY A 26 4.22 19.42 21.21
CA GLY A 26 3.35 18.35 20.77
C GLY A 26 1.95 18.59 21.30
N LEU A 27 1.01 18.83 20.38
CA LEU A 27 -0.40 18.62 20.62
C LEU A 27 -0.53 17.18 21.14
N LYS A 28 -0.71 17.03 22.46
CA LYS A 28 -1.20 15.79 23.05
C LYS A 28 -2.56 15.52 22.43
N LYS A 29 -2.55 14.70 21.39
CA LYS A 29 -3.71 14.24 20.64
C LYS A 29 -4.59 13.46 21.61
N GLN A 30 -5.74 14.01 21.98
CA GLN A 30 -6.80 13.23 22.61
C GLN A 30 -7.37 12.33 21.51
N GLN A 31 -6.69 11.22 21.27
CA GLN A 31 -6.98 10.27 20.20
C GLN A 31 -8.07 9.36 20.74
N THR A 32 -9.34 9.73 20.50
CA THR A 32 -10.43 8.77 20.67
C THR A 32 -10.18 7.66 19.65
N ASN A 33 -9.74 6.49 20.10
CA ASN A 33 -9.50 5.33 19.23
C ASN A 33 -10.80 4.66 18.75
N ARG A 34 -11.94 5.36 18.91
CA ARG A 34 -13.25 4.92 18.44
C ARG A 34 -13.57 5.63 17.14
N ALA A 35 -13.92 4.85 16.14
CA ALA A 35 -14.38 5.30 14.84
C ALA A 35 -15.75 4.68 14.54
N PRO A 36 -16.59 5.32 13.74
CA PRO A 36 -17.83 4.70 13.30
C PRO A 36 -17.53 3.45 12.46
N HIS A 37 -18.44 2.47 12.52
CA HIS A 37 -18.27 1.21 11.81
C HIS A 37 -18.05 1.42 10.31
N TRP A 38 -18.76 2.37 9.68
CA TRP A 38 -18.57 2.70 8.26
C TRP A 38 -17.16 3.18 7.91
N PHE A 39 -16.42 3.71 8.88
CA PHE A 39 -15.04 4.15 8.66
C PHE A 39 -14.08 2.97 8.68
N ILE A 40 -14.34 1.95 9.49
CA ILE A 40 -13.47 0.77 9.59
C ILE A 40 -13.84 -0.26 8.52
N LYS A 41 -15.14 -0.48 8.30
CA LYS A 41 -15.70 -1.48 7.40
C LYS A 41 -16.82 -0.83 6.56
N PRO A 42 -16.45 -0.03 5.54
CA PRO A 42 -17.41 0.68 4.68
C PRO A 42 -18.32 -0.23 3.85
N VAL A 43 -17.94 -1.49 3.67
CA VAL A 43 -18.75 -2.54 3.03
C VAL A 43 -19.19 -3.53 4.09
N HIS A 44 -20.50 -3.70 4.26
CA HIS A 44 -21.06 -4.64 5.23
C HIS A 44 -22.33 -5.28 4.68
N ASN A 45 -22.34 -6.62 4.61
CA ASN A 45 -23.43 -7.39 4.00
C ASN A 45 -23.68 -6.93 2.55
N GLN A 46 -24.89 -6.44 2.25
CA GLN A 46 -25.27 -5.91 0.93
C GLN A 46 -25.05 -4.40 0.80
N ILE A 47 -24.55 -3.74 1.84
CA ILE A 47 -24.35 -2.29 1.87
C ILE A 47 -22.96 -2.00 1.34
N ILE A 48 -22.91 -1.28 0.23
CA ILE A 48 -21.69 -0.72 -0.33
C ILE A 48 -21.74 0.79 -0.09
N GLY A 49 -20.68 1.34 0.52
CA GLY A 49 -20.53 2.78 0.60
C GLY A 49 -19.09 3.21 0.52
N PHE A 50 -18.92 4.51 0.33
CA PHE A 50 -17.66 5.09 -0.09
C PHE A 50 -17.25 6.18 0.87
N ILE A 51 -15.99 6.12 1.29
CA ILE A 51 -15.38 7.11 2.18
C ILE A 51 -14.72 8.20 1.34
N GLY A 52 -15.14 9.43 1.61
CA GLY A 52 -14.48 10.65 1.18
C GLY A 52 -13.69 11.25 2.34
N ALA A 53 -12.58 11.91 2.01
CA ALA A 53 -11.69 12.55 2.96
C ALA A 53 -11.35 13.95 2.47
N ALA A 54 -11.27 14.90 3.39
CA ALA A 54 -10.78 16.25 3.12
C ALA A 54 -10.03 16.80 4.32
N ALA A 55 -9.16 17.78 4.11
CA ALA A 55 -8.59 18.54 5.23
C ALA A 55 -9.72 19.11 6.09
N LYS A 56 -9.57 19.10 7.42
CA LYS A 56 -10.65 19.52 8.34
C LYS A 56 -11.20 20.90 8.01
N TYR A 57 -10.34 21.82 7.59
CA TYR A 57 -10.70 23.18 7.23
C TYR A 57 -10.47 23.45 5.73
N ASP A 58 -11.37 24.23 5.13
CA ASP A 58 -11.21 24.76 3.78
C ASP A 58 -10.24 25.96 3.76
N SER A 59 -10.00 26.53 2.58
CA SER A 59 -9.12 27.71 2.42
C SER A 59 -9.63 28.97 3.14
N LEU A 60 -10.89 28.98 3.58
CA LEU A 60 -11.51 30.06 4.34
C LEU A 60 -11.59 29.74 5.85
N GLY A 61 -11.00 28.63 6.30
CA GLY A 61 -11.00 28.22 7.70
C GLY A 61 -12.30 27.56 8.20
N ARG A 62 -13.25 27.25 7.30
CA ARG A 62 -14.54 26.62 7.64
C ARG A 62 -14.41 25.10 7.59
N ILE A 63 -15.25 24.38 8.32
CA ILE A 63 -15.24 22.91 8.29
C ILE A 63 -15.58 22.40 6.88
N ASN A 64 -14.71 21.59 6.29
CA ASN A 64 -14.80 21.15 4.90
C ASN A 64 -15.68 19.90 4.69
N ILE A 65 -16.93 19.96 5.15
CA ILE A 65 -17.92 18.87 4.99
C ILE A 65 -18.20 18.61 3.50
N SER A 66 -18.41 19.68 2.74
CA SER A 66 -18.75 19.61 1.31
C SER A 66 -17.64 18.93 0.49
N GLY A 67 -16.37 19.23 0.75
CA GLY A 67 -15.25 18.58 0.08
C GLY A 67 -15.17 17.08 0.38
N SER A 68 -15.34 16.70 1.65
CA SER A 68 -15.33 15.29 2.06
C SER A 68 -16.50 14.51 1.45
N ARG A 69 -17.73 15.07 1.48
CA ARG A 69 -18.91 14.46 0.86
C ARG A 69 -18.82 14.41 -0.67
N LYS A 70 -18.26 15.44 -1.32
CA LYS A 70 -17.99 15.42 -2.77
C LYS A 70 -17.07 14.26 -3.14
N ALA A 71 -15.98 14.07 -2.39
CA ALA A 71 -15.05 12.97 -2.62
C ALA A 71 -15.71 11.58 -2.45
N ALA A 72 -16.58 11.42 -1.44
CA ALA A 72 -17.36 10.20 -1.23
C ALA A 72 -18.34 9.96 -2.40
N LEU A 73 -19.06 11.00 -2.80
CA LEU A 73 -20.06 10.94 -3.86
C LEU A 73 -19.44 10.60 -5.23
N VAL A 74 -18.31 11.19 -5.58
CA VAL A 74 -17.61 10.89 -6.85
C VAL A 74 -17.25 9.41 -6.93
N LYS A 75 -16.76 8.82 -5.83
CA LYS A 75 -16.47 7.38 -5.77
C LYS A 75 -17.72 6.52 -5.94
N LEU A 76 -18.82 6.90 -5.28
CA LEU A 76 -20.12 6.22 -5.41
C LEU A 76 -20.65 6.28 -6.85
N GLN A 77 -20.63 7.47 -7.47
CA GLN A 77 -21.08 7.67 -8.84
C GLN A 77 -20.20 6.89 -9.82
N SER A 78 -18.88 6.89 -9.62
CA SER A 78 -17.95 6.10 -10.45
C SER A 78 -18.24 4.61 -10.35
N HIS A 79 -18.46 4.08 -9.15
CA HIS A 79 -18.73 2.65 -8.94
C HIS A 79 -20.05 2.21 -9.61
N HIS A 80 -21.11 2.98 -9.45
CA HIS A 80 -22.41 2.68 -10.07
C HIS A 80 -22.56 3.21 -11.50
N GLN A 81 -21.50 3.77 -12.09
CA GLN A 81 -21.50 4.37 -13.42
C GLN A 81 -22.60 5.43 -13.62
N PHE A 82 -22.94 6.15 -12.55
CA PHE A 82 -23.84 7.29 -12.64
C PHE A 82 -23.14 8.48 -13.29
N ALA A 83 -23.89 9.30 -14.03
CA ALA A 83 -23.38 10.57 -14.52
C ALA A 83 -22.86 11.41 -13.34
N LEU A 84 -21.64 11.92 -13.45
CA LEU A 84 -21.08 12.85 -12.48
C LEU A 84 -21.93 14.12 -12.51
N THR A 85 -22.46 14.48 -11.34
CA THR A 85 -23.30 15.67 -11.20
C THR A 85 -22.55 16.71 -10.41
N GLU A 86 -22.50 17.93 -10.94
CA GLU A 86 -22.04 19.07 -10.15
C GLU A 86 -23.14 19.44 -9.16
N ILE A 87 -22.83 19.28 -7.87
CA ILE A 87 -23.74 19.59 -6.78
C ILE A 87 -23.16 20.73 -5.98
N ASP A 88 -24.01 21.70 -5.66
CA ASP A 88 -23.61 22.88 -4.91
C ASP A 88 -22.99 22.51 -3.55
N ALA A 89 -21.95 23.24 -3.17
CA ALA A 89 -21.23 22.99 -1.93
C ALA A 89 -22.11 23.18 -0.68
N LYS A 90 -23.07 24.11 -0.69
CA LYS A 90 -23.99 24.28 0.45
C LYS A 90 -24.96 23.11 0.55
N GLN A 91 -25.46 22.61 -0.59
CA GLN A 91 -26.30 21.42 -0.61
C GLN A 91 -25.54 20.23 -0.02
N LEU A 92 -24.33 19.95 -0.50
CA LEU A 92 -23.50 18.88 0.05
C LEU A 92 -23.21 19.05 1.55
N ALA A 93 -22.97 20.27 2.02
CA ALA A 93 -22.71 20.51 3.45
C ALA A 93 -23.94 20.29 4.34
N ASN A 94 -25.14 20.65 3.87
CA ASN A 94 -26.32 20.78 4.75
C ASN A 94 -27.33 19.64 4.63
N THR A 95 -27.26 18.78 3.60
CA THR A 95 -28.25 17.72 3.39
C THR A 95 -27.71 16.35 3.76
N ALA A 96 -28.44 15.61 4.60
CA ALA A 96 -28.16 14.20 4.89
C ALA A 96 -28.58 13.26 3.75
N LYS A 97 -29.45 13.72 2.84
CA LYS A 97 -29.96 12.97 1.68
C LYS A 97 -29.88 13.81 0.43
N LEU A 98 -29.62 13.16 -0.69
CA LEU A 98 -29.45 13.80 -1.98
C LEU A 98 -30.08 12.92 -3.07
N LEU A 99 -31.09 13.44 -3.76
CA LEU A 99 -31.68 12.77 -4.92
C LEU A 99 -30.81 13.06 -6.16
N LEU A 100 -30.30 12.00 -6.78
CA LEU A 100 -29.55 12.09 -8.03
C LEU A 100 -30.51 12.15 -9.23
N PRO A 101 -30.09 12.73 -10.37
CA PRO A 101 -30.85 12.71 -11.62
C PRO A 101 -31.17 11.29 -12.12
N SER A 102 -30.40 10.28 -11.69
CA SER A 102 -30.68 8.87 -11.98
C SER A 102 -31.88 8.31 -11.23
N GLY A 103 -32.55 9.10 -10.38
CA GLY A 103 -33.65 8.66 -9.51
C GLY A 103 -33.20 7.98 -8.21
N ASN A 104 -31.89 7.71 -8.07
CA ASN A 104 -31.32 7.13 -6.87
C ASN A 104 -31.15 8.19 -5.77
N THR A 105 -31.42 7.82 -4.52
CA THR A 105 -31.15 8.68 -3.36
C THR A 105 -29.85 8.27 -2.70
N VAL A 106 -28.91 9.21 -2.60
CA VAL A 106 -27.67 9.07 -1.83
C VAL A 106 -27.92 9.56 -0.42
N ARG A 107 -27.42 8.81 0.56
CA ARG A 107 -27.42 9.20 1.96
C ARG A 107 -25.99 9.41 2.45
N PHE A 108 -25.82 10.50 3.19
CA PHE A 108 -24.58 10.80 3.90
C PHE A 108 -24.72 10.47 5.39
N MET A 109 -23.69 9.84 5.96
CA MET A 109 -23.59 9.66 7.41
C MET A 109 -23.06 10.92 8.09
N PRO A 110 -23.27 11.05 9.43
CA PRO A 110 -22.57 12.04 10.22
C PRO A 110 -21.05 11.97 10.04
N GLU A 111 -20.40 13.12 10.04
CA GLU A 111 -18.98 13.24 9.73
C GLU A 111 -18.12 12.69 10.86
N PHE A 112 -16.99 12.08 10.49
CA PHE A 112 -15.99 11.59 11.44
C PHE A 112 -14.71 12.41 11.34
N PHE A 113 -14.25 12.93 12.48
CA PHE A 113 -13.02 13.72 12.55
C PHE A 113 -11.88 12.88 13.09
N TYR A 114 -10.84 12.68 12.29
CA TYR A 114 -9.70 11.88 12.69
C TYR A 114 -8.41 12.47 12.14
N GLN A 115 -7.43 12.72 13.03
CA GLN A 115 -6.10 13.24 12.69
C GLN A 115 -6.07 14.51 11.83
N GLY A 116 -6.98 15.46 12.09
CA GLY A 116 -7.06 16.70 11.30
C GLY A 116 -7.71 16.55 9.91
N VAL A 117 -8.31 15.38 9.66
CA VAL A 117 -9.09 15.07 8.46
C VAL A 117 -10.56 14.96 8.84
N ILE A 118 -11.42 15.38 7.93
CA ILE A 118 -12.86 15.11 8.00
C ILE A 118 -13.22 14.01 6.99
N TYR A 119 -13.83 12.95 7.50
CA TYR A 119 -14.29 11.81 6.73
C TYR A 119 -15.81 11.85 6.61
N SER A 120 -16.31 11.53 5.43
CA SER A 120 -17.72 11.41 5.12
C SER A 120 -17.96 10.08 4.43
N TYR A 121 -19.12 9.48 4.67
CA TYR A 121 -19.55 8.24 4.03
C TYR A 121 -20.79 8.50 3.20
N ALA A 122 -20.76 8.03 1.95
CA ALA A 122 -21.88 8.06 1.03
C ALA A 122 -22.29 6.64 0.66
N THR A 123 -23.58 6.35 0.71
CA THR A 123 -24.18 5.09 0.24
C THR A 123 -25.53 5.37 -0.41
N LEU A 124 -26.03 4.43 -1.22
CA LEU A 124 -27.42 4.47 -1.68
C LEU A 124 -28.36 4.31 -0.48
N GLU A 125 -29.55 4.91 -0.52
CA GLU A 125 -30.53 4.82 0.58
C GLU A 125 -30.77 3.34 0.96
N GLN A 126 -30.57 3.04 2.24
CA GLN A 126 -30.81 1.73 2.85
C GLN A 126 -31.94 1.85 3.89
N ASP A 127 -32.37 0.72 4.43
CA ASP A 127 -33.27 0.69 5.59
C ASP A 127 -32.62 1.30 6.85
N ALA A 128 -33.45 1.73 7.81
CA ALA A 128 -32.97 2.44 8.99
C ALA A 128 -32.07 1.60 9.91
N PHE A 129 -32.28 0.27 9.95
CA PHE A 129 -31.50 -0.62 10.80
C PHE A 129 -30.07 -0.79 10.27
N ALA A 130 -29.93 -1.05 8.97
CA ALA A 130 -28.65 -1.05 8.26
C ALA A 130 -27.82 0.22 8.53
N LEU A 131 -28.46 1.38 8.43
CA LEU A 131 -27.79 2.67 8.66
C LEU A 131 -27.38 2.86 10.13
N SER A 132 -28.16 2.36 11.08
CA SER A 132 -27.82 2.45 12.51
C SER A 132 -26.58 1.62 12.88
N GLN A 133 -26.42 0.44 12.27
CA GLN A 133 -25.22 -0.39 12.50
C GLN A 133 -23.96 0.34 12.05
N GLN A 134 -24.01 0.98 10.87
CA GLN A 134 -22.90 1.74 10.30
C GLN A 134 -22.44 2.92 11.19
N GLN A 135 -23.34 3.49 11.99
CA GLN A 135 -23.05 4.59 12.90
C GLN A 135 -22.46 4.15 14.26
N THR A 136 -22.47 2.85 14.55
CA THR A 136 -21.97 2.32 15.82
C THR A 136 -20.48 2.62 15.96
N LEU A 137 -20.07 3.15 17.11
CA LEU A 137 -18.67 3.42 17.40
C LEU A 137 -17.94 2.14 17.81
N THR A 138 -16.92 1.76 17.04
CA THR A 138 -16.05 0.61 17.27
C THR A 138 -14.59 1.07 17.38
N ASN A 139 -13.72 0.24 17.97
CA ASN A 139 -12.31 0.59 18.06
C ASN A 139 -11.65 0.48 16.68
N LEU A 140 -10.89 1.50 16.27
CA LEU A 140 -10.02 1.41 15.11
C LEU A 140 -8.86 0.48 15.45
N SER A 141 -8.79 -0.65 14.74
CA SER A 141 -7.77 -1.67 14.97
C SER A 141 -6.39 -1.16 14.55
N MET A 142 -5.39 -1.45 15.37
CA MET A 142 -3.98 -1.28 14.98
C MET A 142 -3.56 -2.46 14.10
N CYS A 143 -2.96 -2.21 12.94
CA CYS A 143 -2.42 -3.27 12.09
C CYS A 143 -1.22 -3.92 12.79
N GLN A 144 -1.31 -5.23 12.94
CA GLN A 144 -0.29 -6.08 13.54
C GLN A 144 0.07 -7.18 12.55
N PHE A 145 0.91 -6.83 11.56
CA PHE A 145 1.29 -7.73 10.46
C PHE A 145 1.86 -9.07 10.92
N LYS A 146 2.66 -9.09 12.00
CA LYS A 146 3.23 -10.33 12.55
C LYS A 146 2.17 -11.25 13.17
N GLN A 147 1.10 -10.68 13.72
CA GLN A 147 0.02 -11.39 14.38
C GLN A 147 -1.19 -11.60 13.47
N CYS A 148 -1.14 -11.11 12.23
CA CYS A 148 -2.27 -11.14 11.31
C CYS A 148 -3.54 -10.57 11.96
N ASN A 149 -3.42 -9.40 12.60
CA ASN A 149 -4.53 -8.74 13.26
C ASN A 149 -4.70 -7.31 12.73
N PRO A 150 -5.84 -6.97 12.12
CA PRO A 150 -7.00 -7.84 11.84
C PRO A 150 -6.68 -9.00 10.89
N THR A 151 -7.50 -10.06 10.92
CA THR A 151 -7.26 -11.33 10.20
C THR A 151 -7.01 -11.12 8.72
N TRP A 152 -7.69 -10.16 8.10
CA TRP A 152 -7.52 -9.83 6.68
C TRP A 152 -6.11 -9.40 6.28
N LEU A 153 -5.22 -9.02 7.21
CA LEU A 153 -3.83 -8.71 6.89
C LEU A 153 -3.02 -9.91 6.39
N CYS A 154 -3.47 -11.13 6.72
CA CYS A 154 -2.90 -12.38 6.22
C CYS A 154 -4.00 -13.35 5.79
N ASP A 155 -5.23 -12.84 5.60
CA ASP A 155 -6.32 -13.70 5.16
C ASP A 155 -6.06 -14.01 3.71
N GLU A 156 -6.07 -15.30 3.39
CA GLU A 156 -5.67 -15.82 2.10
C GLU A 156 -6.81 -15.65 1.06
N GLN A 157 -7.63 -14.61 1.23
CA GLN A 157 -8.68 -14.26 0.28
C GLN A 157 -8.02 -13.71 -0.99
N ALA A 158 -7.93 -14.58 -1.99
CA ALA A 158 -7.24 -14.37 -3.27
C ALA A 158 -7.75 -13.23 -4.17
N ASN A 159 -8.73 -12.43 -3.73
CA ASN A 159 -9.25 -11.29 -4.49
C ASN A 159 -9.06 -9.96 -3.77
N THR A 160 -8.13 -9.88 -2.83
CA THR A 160 -7.84 -8.65 -2.09
C THR A 160 -6.44 -8.11 -2.34
N ILE A 161 -6.30 -6.79 -2.27
CA ILE A 161 -5.02 -6.07 -2.34
C ILE A 161 -4.90 -5.16 -1.13
N THR A 162 -3.81 -5.31 -0.39
CA THR A 162 -3.48 -4.37 0.69
C THR A 162 -2.87 -3.10 0.11
N GLY A 163 -3.63 -2.00 0.14
CA GLY A 163 -3.18 -0.67 -0.26
C GLY A 163 -2.61 0.12 0.92
N VAL A 164 -1.41 0.67 0.73
CA VAL A 164 -0.64 1.34 1.78
C VAL A 164 -0.26 2.76 1.33
N SER A 165 -0.39 3.75 2.21
CA SER A 165 -0.16 5.18 1.90
C SER A 165 0.94 5.83 2.76
N PHE A 166 1.96 5.06 3.14
CA PHE A 166 3.03 5.53 4.00
C PHE A 166 3.65 6.84 3.48
N TYR A 167 3.83 7.83 4.38
CA TYR A 167 4.47 9.13 4.16
C TYR A 167 3.76 10.13 3.22
N THR A 168 2.44 10.05 3.04
CA THR A 168 1.73 11.20 2.43
C THR A 168 1.87 12.45 3.31
N SER A 169 2.38 13.55 2.77
CA SER A 169 2.52 14.83 3.48
C SER A 169 1.18 15.42 3.96
N SER A 170 0.08 14.97 3.35
CA SER A 170 -1.28 15.40 3.64
C SER A 170 -2.13 14.24 4.15
N PRO A 171 -2.47 14.18 5.46
CA PRO A 171 -3.23 13.07 6.04
C PRO A 171 -4.56 12.78 5.32
N HIS A 172 -5.22 13.80 4.78
CA HIS A 172 -6.48 13.64 4.04
C HIS A 172 -6.33 12.92 2.70
N GLN A 173 -5.11 12.77 2.19
CA GLN A 173 -4.81 12.05 0.95
C GLN A 173 -4.45 10.58 1.19
N GLN A 174 -4.21 10.16 2.44
CA GLN A 174 -3.79 8.79 2.76
C GLN A 174 -4.69 7.74 2.09
N LEU A 175 -6.00 7.86 2.25
CA LEU A 175 -6.93 6.86 1.70
C LEU A 175 -6.94 6.84 0.17
N SER A 176 -6.87 8.00 -0.48
CA SER A 176 -6.78 8.06 -1.96
C SER A 176 -5.47 7.50 -2.47
N MET A 177 -4.35 7.75 -1.77
CA MET A 177 -3.03 7.26 -2.16
C MET A 177 -2.92 5.74 -1.93
N ALA A 178 -3.50 5.22 -0.84
CA ALA A 178 -3.60 3.78 -0.61
C ALA A 178 -4.38 3.09 -1.74
N GLN A 179 -5.49 3.69 -2.19
CA GLN A 179 -6.27 3.20 -3.32
C GLN A 179 -5.50 3.30 -4.65
N GLN A 180 -4.73 4.37 -4.88
CA GLN A 180 -3.87 4.49 -6.06
C GLN A 180 -2.78 3.40 -6.09
N ASN A 181 -2.14 3.15 -4.95
CA ASN A 181 -1.13 2.09 -4.82
C ASN A 181 -1.75 0.70 -5.02
N ALA A 182 -2.96 0.46 -4.50
CA ALA A 182 -3.69 -0.77 -4.80
C ALA A 182 -4.01 -0.91 -6.30
N ASN A 183 -4.39 0.19 -6.98
CA ASN A 183 -4.65 0.17 -8.42
C ASN A 183 -3.38 -0.11 -9.22
N LEU A 184 -2.23 0.42 -8.80
CA LEU A 184 -0.94 0.11 -9.42
C LEU A 184 -0.64 -1.39 -9.33
N ILE A 185 -0.84 -1.99 -8.16
CA ILE A 185 -0.69 -3.44 -7.96
C ILE A 185 -1.64 -4.22 -8.88
N ALA A 186 -2.92 -3.84 -8.93
CA ALA A 186 -3.89 -4.48 -9.80
C ALA A 186 -3.52 -4.37 -11.30
N ASN A 187 -3.04 -3.19 -11.73
CA ASN A 187 -2.54 -2.97 -13.09
C ASN A 187 -1.35 -3.89 -13.40
N LEU A 188 -0.39 -4.01 -12.49
CA LEU A 188 0.76 -4.91 -12.66
C LEU A 188 0.32 -6.38 -12.80
N LEU A 189 -0.65 -6.81 -12.00
CA LEU A 189 -1.16 -8.18 -12.01
C LEU A 189 -2.01 -8.49 -13.25
N SER A 190 -2.79 -7.53 -13.75
CA SER A 190 -3.72 -7.75 -14.86
C SER A 190 -3.04 -8.05 -16.19
N ASN A 191 -2.02 -7.27 -16.57
CA ASN A 191 -1.28 -7.44 -17.81
C ASN A 191 0.01 -6.61 -17.77
N SER A 192 1.13 -7.27 -17.51
CA SER A 192 2.46 -6.66 -17.48
C SER A 192 3.33 -7.12 -18.64
N GLN A 193 3.97 -6.15 -19.28
CA GLN A 193 5.13 -6.42 -20.12
C GLN A 193 6.37 -6.50 -19.23
N VAL A 194 7.00 -7.65 -19.21
CA VAL A 194 8.27 -7.88 -18.51
C VAL A 194 9.40 -7.86 -19.52
N ARG A 195 10.45 -7.09 -19.22
CA ARG A 195 11.75 -7.16 -19.90
C ARG A 195 12.82 -7.32 -18.84
N ALA A 196 13.56 -8.42 -18.89
CA ALA A 196 14.65 -8.64 -17.94
C ALA A 196 15.89 -9.16 -18.68
N THR A 197 17.06 -8.80 -18.17
CA THR A 197 18.35 -9.33 -18.61
C THR A 197 19.17 -9.68 -17.38
N GLU A 198 19.63 -10.92 -17.31
CA GLU A 198 20.45 -11.45 -16.23
C GLU A 198 21.80 -11.87 -16.77
N PHE A 199 22.85 -11.54 -16.03
CA PHE A 199 24.22 -11.94 -16.31
C PHE A 199 24.73 -12.74 -15.13
N ILE A 200 25.07 -14.00 -15.37
CA ILE A 200 25.77 -14.86 -14.43
C ILE A 200 27.18 -15.04 -14.94
N SER A 201 28.18 -14.77 -14.09
CA SER A 201 29.56 -15.18 -14.36
C SER A 201 30.07 -16.06 -13.24
N GLN A 202 30.74 -17.15 -13.60
CA GLN A 202 31.36 -18.07 -12.68
C GLN A 202 32.81 -18.23 -13.09
N SER A 203 33.73 -18.10 -12.13
CA SER A 203 35.11 -18.47 -12.34
C SER A 203 35.65 -19.33 -11.21
N SER A 204 36.49 -20.29 -11.61
CA SER A 204 37.19 -21.20 -10.72
C SER A 204 38.67 -21.20 -11.09
N ASP A 205 39.51 -21.06 -10.08
CA ASP A 205 40.96 -21.23 -10.17
C ASP A 205 41.37 -22.32 -9.17
N SER A 206 41.76 -23.48 -9.70
CA SER A 206 42.16 -24.63 -8.89
C SER A 206 43.45 -24.39 -8.10
N ASN A 207 44.34 -23.50 -8.57
CA ASN A 207 45.60 -23.24 -7.90
C ASN A 207 45.45 -22.31 -6.70
N SER A 208 44.55 -21.32 -6.80
CA SER A 208 44.26 -20.42 -5.68
C SER A 208 43.09 -20.88 -4.81
N ASN A 209 42.46 -22.01 -5.15
CA ASN A 209 41.25 -22.54 -4.51
C ASN A 209 40.13 -21.49 -4.41
N ARG A 210 40.06 -20.62 -5.44
CA ARG A 210 39.12 -19.50 -5.50
C ARG A 210 37.98 -19.83 -6.44
N HIS A 211 36.77 -19.74 -5.91
CA HIS A 211 35.53 -19.79 -6.66
C HIS A 211 34.80 -18.46 -6.50
N THR A 212 34.49 -17.82 -7.62
CA THR A 212 33.73 -16.56 -7.62
C THR A 212 32.54 -16.70 -8.53
N VAL A 213 31.37 -16.30 -8.01
CA VAL A 213 30.13 -16.21 -8.77
C VAL A 213 29.65 -14.77 -8.68
N SER A 214 29.35 -14.16 -9.83
CA SER A 214 28.73 -12.84 -9.90
C SER A 214 27.37 -12.96 -10.58
N PHE A 215 26.37 -12.30 -10.01
CA PHE A 215 25.05 -12.16 -10.62
C PHE A 215 24.72 -10.68 -10.76
N ASN A 216 24.18 -10.30 -11.90
CA ASN A 216 23.63 -8.97 -12.14
C ASN A 216 22.34 -9.08 -12.92
N GLN A 217 21.29 -8.39 -12.49
CA GLN A 217 19.99 -8.36 -13.14
C GLN A 217 19.59 -6.91 -13.41
N GLN A 218 19.11 -6.67 -14.62
CA GLN A 218 18.42 -5.45 -14.99
C GLN A 218 17.02 -5.82 -15.48
N SER A 219 15.99 -5.22 -14.90
CA SER A 219 14.61 -5.51 -15.26
C SER A 219 13.76 -4.25 -15.35
N ASP A 220 12.74 -4.32 -16.21
CA ASP A 220 11.69 -3.32 -16.40
C ASP A 220 10.36 -4.08 -16.49
N VAL A 221 9.47 -3.80 -15.54
CA VAL A 221 8.12 -4.39 -15.50
C VAL A 221 7.14 -3.24 -15.62
N LYS A 222 6.37 -3.24 -16.70
CA LYS A 222 5.40 -2.19 -17.02
C LYS A 222 4.02 -2.78 -17.21
N ALA A 223 3.07 -2.33 -16.40
CA ALA A 223 1.66 -2.58 -16.64
C ALA A 223 1.24 -1.97 -17.99
N LYS A 224 0.43 -2.69 -18.76
CA LYS A 224 0.10 -2.31 -20.14
C LYS A 224 -1.06 -1.31 -20.26
N VAL A 225 -1.79 -0.99 -19.18
CA VAL A 225 -2.97 -0.09 -19.21
C VAL A 225 -3.25 0.57 -17.85
N ASP A 226 -3.81 1.80 -17.86
CA ASP A 226 -4.55 2.40 -16.75
C ASP A 226 -6.00 1.84 -16.71
N GLN A 227 -6.17 0.59 -16.31
CA GLN A 227 -7.51 0.01 -16.17
C GLN A 227 -8.15 0.42 -14.84
N HIS A 228 -9.42 0.81 -14.89
CA HIS A 228 -10.22 0.97 -13.68
C HIS A 228 -10.67 -0.41 -13.21
N HIS A 229 -10.05 -0.92 -12.14
CA HIS A 229 -10.35 -2.25 -11.60
C HIS A 229 -11.63 -2.32 -10.76
N GLY A 230 -12.42 -1.24 -10.66
CA GLY A 230 -13.68 -1.23 -9.91
C GLY A 230 -13.55 -1.62 -8.43
N MET A 231 -12.34 -1.55 -7.87
CA MET A 231 -12.06 -2.04 -6.52
C MET A 231 -12.83 -1.28 -5.45
N ILE A 232 -13.22 -2.00 -4.41
CA ILE A 232 -13.95 -1.44 -3.28
C ILE A 232 -13.10 -1.57 -2.03
N LEU A 233 -13.00 -0.50 -1.26
CA LEU A 233 -12.40 -0.54 0.06
C LEU A 233 -13.30 -1.39 0.97
N ASN A 234 -12.79 -2.48 1.51
CA ASN A 234 -13.54 -3.39 2.37
C ASN A 234 -13.31 -3.08 3.85
N GLU A 235 -12.04 -2.98 4.26
CA GLU A 235 -11.66 -2.76 5.66
C GLU A 235 -10.44 -1.85 5.81
N LEU A 236 -10.29 -1.23 6.99
CA LEU A 236 -9.20 -0.32 7.35
C LEU A 236 -8.59 -0.70 8.71
N CYS A 237 -7.27 -0.54 8.82
CA CYS A 237 -6.56 -0.52 10.10
C CYS A 237 -5.50 0.59 10.11
N GLU A 238 -4.97 0.91 11.29
CA GLU A 238 -3.93 1.92 11.46
C GLU A 238 -2.57 1.33 11.82
N TYR A 239 -1.51 1.81 11.18
CA TYR A 239 -0.14 1.45 11.53
C TYR A 239 0.72 2.71 11.59
N HIS A 240 1.25 3.03 12.78
CA HIS A 240 2.06 4.22 13.05
C HIS A 240 1.50 5.54 12.48
N GLY A 241 0.19 5.77 12.57
CA GLY A 241 -0.45 6.98 12.05
C GLY A 241 -0.80 6.96 10.56
N THR A 242 -0.59 5.84 9.89
CA THR A 242 -0.96 5.62 8.48
C THR A 242 -2.16 4.68 8.41
N LEU A 243 -3.17 5.04 7.62
CA LEU A 243 -4.27 4.15 7.28
C LEU A 243 -3.85 3.15 6.20
N ILE A 244 -4.08 1.88 6.47
CA ILE A 244 -3.89 0.77 5.54
C ILE A 244 -5.26 0.23 5.17
N GLY A 245 -5.54 0.12 3.87
CA GLY A 245 -6.81 -0.31 3.34
C GLY A 245 -6.72 -1.68 2.68
N ASN A 246 -7.71 -2.53 2.96
CA ASN A 246 -7.96 -3.75 2.23
C ASN A 246 -8.91 -3.47 1.06
N PHE A 247 -8.46 -3.66 -0.17
CA PHE A 247 -9.25 -3.41 -1.38
C PHE A 247 -9.65 -4.72 -2.04
N VAL A 248 -10.95 -4.93 -2.24
CA VAL A 248 -11.49 -6.12 -2.92
C VAL A 248 -11.58 -5.84 -4.41
N LEU A 249 -11.01 -6.73 -5.21
CA LEU A 249 -11.14 -6.76 -6.66
C LEU A 249 -12.48 -7.43 -7.05
N PRO A 250 -13.13 -7.00 -8.14
CA PRO A 250 -14.36 -7.60 -8.65
C PRO A 250 -14.08 -8.90 -9.44
N ILE A 251 -13.21 -9.75 -8.89
CA ILE A 251 -12.87 -11.07 -9.41
C ILE A 251 -13.26 -12.13 -8.37
N ASN A 252 -13.54 -13.33 -8.85
CA ASN A 252 -13.90 -14.45 -7.98
C ASN A 252 -12.72 -14.78 -7.05
N SER A 253 -13.02 -14.92 -5.75
CA SER A 253 -12.07 -15.48 -4.81
C SER A 253 -11.78 -16.94 -5.17
N ILE A 254 -10.51 -17.33 -5.04
CA ILE A 254 -10.10 -18.72 -5.12
C ILE A 254 -10.10 -19.25 -3.69
N GLU A 255 -10.75 -20.39 -3.47
CA GLU A 255 -10.63 -21.13 -2.21
C GLU A 255 -9.27 -21.83 -2.20
N LEU A 256 -8.48 -21.56 -1.17
CA LEU A 256 -7.12 -22.07 -1.05
C LEU A 256 -7.08 -23.30 -0.15
N GLU A 257 -6.38 -24.34 -0.63
CA GLU A 257 -6.20 -25.59 0.11
C GLU A 257 -5.06 -25.48 1.12
N GLU A 258 -5.03 -26.35 2.12
CA GLU A 258 -3.93 -26.38 3.10
C GLU A 258 -2.57 -26.57 2.40
N ASN A 259 -1.57 -25.79 2.81
CA ASN A 259 -0.19 -25.81 2.27
C ASN A 259 -0.03 -25.37 0.80
N TRP A 260 -1.02 -24.68 0.20
CA TRP A 260 -0.92 -24.15 -1.17
C TRP A 260 0.36 -23.33 -1.42
N GLN A 261 0.84 -22.59 -0.41
CA GLN A 261 2.06 -21.77 -0.47
C GLN A 261 3.35 -22.56 -0.77
N SER A 262 3.35 -23.86 -0.50
CA SER A 262 4.50 -24.74 -0.74
C SER A 262 4.54 -25.35 -2.15
N GLN A 263 3.48 -25.14 -2.93
CA GLN A 263 3.32 -25.72 -4.26
C GLN A 263 3.93 -24.80 -5.33
N ALA A 264 4.57 -25.38 -6.35
CA ALA A 264 5.03 -24.63 -7.53
C ALA A 264 3.93 -24.49 -8.60
N ILE A 265 2.91 -25.35 -8.53
CA ILE A 265 1.75 -25.38 -9.43
C ILE A 265 0.51 -25.52 -8.56
N TYR A 266 -0.49 -24.68 -8.79
CA TYR A 266 -1.78 -24.73 -8.10
C TYR A 266 -2.91 -24.60 -9.12
N GLN A 267 -3.89 -25.51 -9.10
CA GLN A 267 -4.97 -25.58 -10.10
C GLN A 267 -4.44 -25.53 -11.56
N ASP A 268 -3.41 -26.35 -11.86
CA ASP A 268 -2.74 -26.44 -13.16
C ASP A 268 -2.09 -25.14 -13.68
N ARG A 269 -1.85 -24.18 -12.78
CA ARG A 269 -1.26 -22.87 -13.09
C ARG A 269 0.03 -22.67 -12.30
N SER A 270 0.98 -21.93 -12.87
CA SER A 270 2.23 -21.61 -12.19
C SER A 270 1.97 -20.75 -10.96
N LEU A 271 2.45 -21.18 -9.79
CA LEU A 271 2.39 -20.42 -8.55
C LEU A 271 3.79 -19.89 -8.22
N ILE A 272 3.90 -18.56 -8.11
CA ILE A 272 5.19 -17.88 -7.98
C ILE A 272 5.23 -17.08 -6.69
N GLN A 273 6.29 -17.31 -5.91
CA GLN A 273 6.62 -16.46 -4.80
C GLN A 273 7.56 -15.36 -5.26
N GLY A 274 7.16 -14.10 -5.10
CA GLY A 274 8.05 -12.95 -5.23
C GLY A 274 8.49 -12.46 -3.85
N SER A 275 9.68 -11.88 -3.76
CA SER A 275 10.22 -11.42 -2.49
C SER A 275 10.99 -10.11 -2.59
N PHE A 276 10.98 -9.35 -1.49
CA PHE A 276 11.79 -8.15 -1.34
C PHE A 276 12.33 -8.02 0.09
N GLY A 277 13.57 -7.59 0.23
CA GLY A 277 14.19 -7.25 1.53
C GLY A 277 14.93 -8.39 2.26
N HIS A 278 14.93 -9.62 1.75
CA HIS A 278 15.53 -10.78 2.44
C HIS A 278 17.03 -10.59 2.76
N ASP A 279 17.76 -10.03 1.81
CA ASP A 279 19.21 -9.77 1.89
C ASP A 279 19.55 -8.40 2.51
N GLY A 280 18.57 -7.78 3.19
CA GLY A 280 18.72 -6.44 3.74
C GLY A 280 18.58 -5.33 2.70
N ALA A 281 18.05 -5.65 1.52
CA ALA A 281 17.63 -4.67 0.53
C ALA A 281 16.57 -3.74 1.13
N ILE A 282 16.65 -2.45 0.77
CA ILE A 282 15.74 -1.42 1.24
C ILE A 282 15.20 -0.71 0.00
N SER A 283 13.91 -0.40 -0.01
CA SER A 283 13.35 0.44 -1.08
C SER A 283 14.01 1.81 -1.05
N SER A 284 14.21 2.42 -2.22
CA SER A 284 14.92 3.70 -2.36
C SER A 284 14.29 4.84 -1.55
N ASP A 285 12.99 4.72 -1.26
CA ASP A 285 12.16 5.67 -0.54
C ASP A 285 11.77 5.19 0.87
N PHE A 286 12.23 4.02 1.30
CA PHE A 286 11.88 3.36 2.57
C PHE A 286 10.37 3.09 2.74
N LEU A 287 9.59 3.13 1.65
CA LEU A 287 8.14 2.92 1.71
C LEU A 287 7.77 1.43 1.64
N LEU A 288 6.85 1.01 2.50
CA LEU A 288 6.24 -0.33 2.44
C LEU A 288 5.48 -0.57 1.13
N SER A 289 4.81 0.44 0.59
CA SER A 289 4.13 0.35 -0.72
C SER A 289 5.10 -0.01 -1.85
N THR A 290 6.28 0.61 -1.85
CA THR A 290 7.34 0.35 -2.83
C THR A 290 7.96 -1.03 -2.63
N ALA A 291 8.14 -1.47 -1.38
CA ALA A 291 8.58 -2.84 -1.09
C ALA A 291 7.58 -3.90 -1.59
N ILE A 292 6.26 -3.66 -1.44
CA ILE A 292 5.21 -4.52 -1.98
C ILE A 292 5.24 -4.52 -3.51
N GLU A 293 5.34 -3.36 -4.15
CA GLU A 293 5.44 -3.24 -5.61
C GLU A 293 6.64 -4.04 -6.15
N LEU A 294 7.80 -3.92 -5.51
CA LEU A 294 9.01 -4.63 -5.92
C LEU A 294 8.89 -6.15 -5.76
N ALA A 295 8.29 -6.64 -4.66
CA ALA A 295 8.03 -8.07 -4.49
C ALA A 295 7.06 -8.61 -5.57
N ILE A 296 6.08 -7.82 -6.00
CA ILE A 296 5.17 -8.21 -7.09
C ILE A 296 5.90 -8.21 -8.43
N LYS A 297 6.75 -7.22 -8.71
CA LYS A 297 7.58 -7.20 -9.93
C LYS A 297 8.52 -8.41 -9.99
N ASP A 298 9.10 -8.79 -8.86
CA ASP A 298 9.92 -10.00 -8.72
C ASP A 298 9.12 -11.26 -9.11
N ALA A 299 7.92 -11.45 -8.55
CA ALA A 299 7.04 -12.56 -8.93
C ALA A 299 6.69 -12.55 -10.43
N LEU A 300 6.41 -11.39 -11.01
CA LEU A 300 6.08 -11.27 -12.44
C LEU A 300 7.29 -11.58 -13.35
N ILE A 301 8.51 -11.25 -12.91
CA ILE A 301 9.74 -11.61 -13.63
C ILE A 301 9.93 -13.12 -13.62
N GLU A 302 9.77 -13.77 -12.47
CA GLU A 302 9.88 -15.23 -12.37
C GLU A 302 8.80 -15.95 -13.18
N LEU A 303 7.56 -15.43 -13.16
CA LEU A 303 6.49 -15.94 -14.03
C LEU A 303 6.84 -15.78 -15.52
N ALA A 304 7.46 -14.66 -15.91
CA ALA A 304 7.88 -14.42 -17.29
C ALA A 304 8.97 -15.37 -17.74
N LYS A 305 9.94 -15.70 -16.87
CA LYS A 305 10.98 -16.70 -17.14
C LYS A 305 10.40 -18.08 -17.44
N ILE A 306 9.34 -18.48 -16.72
CA ILE A 306 8.65 -19.76 -16.95
C ILE A 306 7.98 -19.77 -18.33
N LYS A 307 7.39 -18.64 -18.75
CA LYS A 307 6.76 -18.54 -20.07
C LYS A 307 7.77 -18.56 -21.21
N GLY A 308 8.89 -17.86 -21.07
CA GLY A 308 9.88 -17.75 -22.13
C GLY A 308 11.17 -17.06 -21.68
N ILE A 309 12.29 -17.74 -21.92
CA ILE A 309 13.63 -17.20 -21.66
C ILE A 309 14.58 -17.56 -22.81
N ALA A 310 15.37 -16.59 -23.26
CA ALA A 310 16.46 -16.79 -24.20
C ALA A 310 17.79 -16.83 -23.41
N ILE A 311 18.58 -17.89 -23.58
CA ILE A 311 19.82 -18.09 -22.85
C ILE A 311 20.99 -18.15 -23.83
N GLU A 312 21.95 -17.23 -23.66
CA GLU A 312 23.24 -17.20 -24.36
C GLU A 312 24.34 -17.61 -23.37
N ASN A 313 25.05 -18.69 -23.66
CA ASN A 313 26.10 -19.22 -22.77
C ASN A 313 27.46 -19.27 -23.48
N ASN A 314 28.48 -18.72 -22.84
CA ASN A 314 29.87 -18.80 -23.26
C ASN A 314 30.71 -19.37 -22.11
N SER A 315 31.37 -20.49 -22.33
CA SER A 315 32.32 -21.07 -21.38
C SER A 315 33.69 -21.22 -22.02
N SER A 316 34.73 -21.03 -21.21
CA SER A 316 36.12 -21.24 -21.59
C SER A 316 36.84 -21.96 -20.47
N LEU A 317 37.63 -22.97 -20.84
CA LEU A 317 38.52 -23.69 -19.96
C LEU A 317 39.95 -23.45 -20.45
N SER A 318 40.80 -22.88 -19.61
CA SER A 318 42.21 -22.66 -19.92
C SER A 318 43.12 -23.41 -18.96
N PHE A 319 44.22 -23.92 -19.53
CA PHE A 319 45.21 -24.72 -18.83
C PHE A 319 46.56 -24.00 -18.91
N SER A 320 46.96 -23.32 -17.84
CA SER A 320 48.31 -22.77 -17.70
C SER A 320 48.64 -22.80 -16.21
N ASP A 321 49.43 -23.78 -15.79
CA ASP A 321 49.69 -24.09 -14.37
C ASP A 321 48.38 -24.17 -13.57
N GLY A 322 47.50 -25.15 -13.84
CA GLY A 322 46.21 -25.30 -13.16
C GLY A 322 44.99 -25.19 -14.09
N PHE A 323 43.81 -25.51 -13.57
CA PHE A 323 42.53 -25.44 -14.29
C PHE A 323 41.85 -24.09 -13.99
N TYR A 324 41.72 -23.27 -15.02
CA TYR A 324 40.95 -22.04 -14.98
C TYR A 324 39.66 -22.22 -15.76
N PHE A 325 38.52 -22.21 -15.07
CA PHE A 325 37.20 -22.27 -15.68
C PHE A 325 36.55 -20.89 -15.59
N LEU A 326 36.02 -20.41 -16.70
CA LEU A 326 35.20 -19.21 -16.77
C LEU A 326 33.92 -19.54 -17.55
N SER A 327 32.77 -19.27 -16.95
CA SER A 327 31.46 -19.37 -17.58
C SER A 327 30.75 -18.03 -17.48
N LYS A 328 30.12 -17.62 -18.57
CA LYS A 328 29.27 -16.44 -18.66
C LYS A 328 27.95 -16.86 -19.29
N SER A 329 26.85 -16.62 -18.59
CA SER A 329 25.50 -16.80 -19.08
C SER A 329 24.80 -15.46 -19.12
N LYS A 330 24.13 -15.18 -20.23
CA LYS A 330 23.20 -14.06 -20.38
C LYS A 330 21.82 -14.62 -20.62
N MET A 331 20.88 -14.31 -19.74
CA MET A 331 19.48 -14.68 -19.90
C MET A 331 18.67 -13.44 -20.22
N THR A 332 17.78 -13.52 -21.21
CA THR A 332 16.91 -12.42 -21.63
C THR A 332 15.46 -12.87 -21.64
N VAL A 333 14.58 -12.07 -21.05
CA VAL A 333 13.13 -12.29 -20.98
C VAL A 333 12.43 -11.09 -21.61
N ASN A 334 11.44 -11.34 -22.45
CA ASN A 334 10.58 -10.31 -23.05
C ASN A 334 9.17 -10.86 -23.25
N GLU A 335 8.41 -10.95 -22.16
CA GLU A 335 7.14 -11.69 -22.13
C GLU A 335 5.99 -10.84 -21.58
N GLN A 336 4.77 -11.24 -21.94
CA GLN A 336 3.54 -10.71 -21.34
C GLN A 336 3.01 -11.69 -20.30
N VAL A 337 2.84 -11.19 -19.09
CA VAL A 337 2.40 -11.97 -17.93
C VAL A 337 1.23 -11.31 -17.25
N SER A 338 0.42 -12.16 -16.65
CA SER A 338 -0.77 -11.80 -15.91
C SER A 338 -0.91 -12.81 -14.77
N GLY A 339 -1.33 -12.34 -13.60
CA GLY A 339 -1.43 -13.15 -12.41
C GLY A 339 -2.52 -12.65 -11.47
N GLN A 340 -2.85 -13.48 -10.50
CA GLN A 340 -3.74 -13.18 -9.40
C GLN A 340 -2.93 -13.24 -8.11
N LEU A 341 -3.02 -12.19 -7.31
CA LEU A 341 -2.38 -12.14 -6.00
C LEU A 341 -3.19 -13.02 -5.03
N LEU A 342 -2.55 -14.04 -4.48
CA LEU A 342 -3.18 -14.94 -3.51
C LEU A 342 -2.96 -14.46 -2.06
N ASP A 343 -1.75 -13.99 -1.75
CA ASP A 343 -1.40 -13.53 -0.39
C ASP A 343 -0.20 -12.57 -0.41
N ILE A 344 -0.10 -11.75 0.65
CA ILE A 344 1.06 -10.91 0.98
C ILE A 344 1.45 -11.14 2.44
N LYS A 345 2.67 -11.61 2.67
CA LYS A 345 3.25 -11.74 4.00
C LYS A 345 4.31 -10.68 4.25
N ILE A 346 4.05 -9.82 5.23
CA ILE A 346 4.94 -8.73 5.63
C ILE A 346 5.57 -9.07 6.99
N SER A 347 6.89 -9.07 7.04
CA SER A 347 7.67 -9.21 8.27
C SER A 347 8.74 -8.11 8.35
N TYR A 348 9.48 -8.04 9.46
CA TYR A 348 10.49 -7.01 9.66
C TYR A 348 11.79 -7.62 10.19
N LYS A 349 12.92 -7.21 9.59
CA LYS A 349 14.29 -7.58 10.02
C LYS A 349 15.10 -6.30 10.16
N LYS A 350 15.51 -5.97 11.40
CA LYS A 350 16.24 -4.73 11.74
C LYS A 350 15.52 -3.48 11.20
N GLU A 351 14.22 -3.35 11.49
CA GLU A 351 13.34 -2.25 11.03
C GLU A 351 13.05 -2.16 9.52
N ASN A 352 13.66 -3.01 8.68
CA ASN A 352 13.37 -3.06 7.26
C ASN A 352 12.26 -4.08 6.96
N PRO A 353 11.27 -3.74 6.10
CA PRO A 353 10.22 -4.67 5.73
C PRO A 353 10.78 -5.77 4.82
N ILE A 354 10.43 -7.01 5.14
CA ILE A 354 10.58 -8.17 4.25
C ILE A 354 9.17 -8.51 3.75
N VAL A 355 8.98 -8.41 2.45
CA VAL A 355 7.69 -8.69 1.80
C VAL A 355 7.82 -9.95 0.97
N ASN A 356 6.89 -10.88 1.16
CA ASN A 356 6.70 -12.03 0.27
C ASN A 356 5.30 -11.94 -0.30
N VAL A 357 5.17 -12.17 -1.60
CA VAL A 357 3.89 -12.21 -2.29
C VAL A 357 3.77 -13.54 -3.01
N TRP A 358 2.55 -14.06 -3.13
CA TRP A 358 2.26 -15.22 -3.95
C TRP A 358 1.35 -14.83 -5.09
N VAL A 359 1.82 -15.06 -6.31
CA VAL A 359 1.13 -14.74 -7.55
C VAL A 359 0.86 -16.02 -8.32
N LEU A 360 -0.41 -16.29 -8.56
CA LEU A 360 -0.86 -17.42 -9.37
C LEU A 360 -1.09 -16.95 -10.80
N GLU A 361 -0.45 -17.58 -11.78
CA GLU A 361 -0.61 -17.28 -13.21
C GLU A 361 -2.09 -17.17 -13.60
N ALA A 362 -2.50 -16.12 -14.32
CA ALA A 362 -3.90 -16.00 -14.74
C ALA A 362 -4.20 -16.98 -15.90
N ASN A 363 -5.41 -17.54 -15.93
CA ASN A 363 -5.85 -18.40 -17.03
C ASN A 363 -5.79 -17.65 -18.36
N LYS A 364 -5.31 -18.31 -19.43
CA LYS A 364 -5.21 -17.78 -20.81
C LYS A 364 -6.57 -17.49 -21.48
N GLN A 365 -7.68 -17.46 -20.75
CA GLN A 365 -9.00 -17.13 -21.29
C GLN A 365 -9.26 -15.63 -21.12
N LEU A 366 -8.75 -14.83 -22.05
CA LEU A 366 -9.34 -13.56 -22.46
C LEU A 366 -9.86 -13.72 -23.89
#